data_AF-A0A0S8FMV8-F1
#
_entry.id   AF-A0A0S8FMV8-F1
#
_cell.length_a   1.000
_cell.length_b   1.000
_cell.length_c   1.000
_cell.angle_alpha   90.00
_cell.angle_beta   90.00
_cell.angle_gamma   90.00
#
_symmetry.space_group_name_H-M   'P 1'
#
loop_
_entity.id
_entity.type
_entity.pdbx_description
1 polymer ?
#
loop_
_entity_poly.entity_id
_entity_poly.type
_entity_poly.pdbx_seq_one_letter_code
_entity_poly.pdbx_strand_id
1 'polypeptide(L)'
;AYLCTLERLTQLGLSVIYPGHGAAIGEPAAKLEEYIAHRMEREQQVLAALTADADTPAAIRALVYEGLDPRLHLAAEGSVLAHLAKLVDEGRLIVEGERYRLAG
;
A
#
# COMPACT_ATOMS: atom_id res chain seq x y z
N ALA A 1 -10.31 2.69 -2.01
CA ALA A 1 -10.46 4.16 -1.89
C ALA A 1 -9.22 4.94 -2.36
N TYR A 2 -8.03 4.80 -1.76
CA TYR A 2 -6.84 5.61 -2.10
C TYR A 2 -6.34 5.46 -3.55
N LEU A 3 -6.13 4.22 -4.03
CA LEU A 3 -5.71 3.97 -5.43
C LEU A 3 -6.70 4.54 -6.44
N CYS A 4 -8.01 4.31 -6.22
CA CYS A 4 -9.05 4.89 -7.06
C CYS A 4 -8.99 6.43 -7.08
N THR A 5 -8.61 7.07 -5.98
CA THR A 5 -8.39 8.53 -5.97
C THR A 5 -7.19 8.91 -6.84
N LEU A 6 -6.06 8.21 -6.74
CA LEU A 6 -4.90 8.47 -7.59
C LEU A 6 -5.22 8.28 -9.08
N GLU A 7 -5.92 7.20 -9.43
CA GLU A 7 -6.41 6.92 -10.80
C GLU A 7 -7.38 7.99 -11.30
N ARG A 8 -8.22 8.55 -10.42
CA ARG A 8 -9.08 9.68 -10.80
C ARG A 8 -8.27 10.95 -11.02
N LEU A 9 -7.22 11.19 -10.24
CA LEU A 9 -6.36 12.37 -10.40
C LEU A 9 -5.59 12.32 -11.73
N THR A 10 -5.18 11.14 -12.22
CA THR A 10 -4.52 11.03 -13.53
C THR A 10 -5.44 11.44 -14.68
N GLN A 11 -6.76 11.28 -14.51
CA GLN A 11 -7.76 11.65 -15.52
C GLN A 11 -8.06 13.17 -15.56
N LEU A 12 -7.59 13.96 -14.58
CA LEU A 12 -7.88 15.40 -14.52
C LEU A 12 -6.97 16.27 -15.39
N GLY A 13 -5.89 15.71 -15.97
CA GLY A 13 -4.96 16.47 -16.81
C GLY A 13 -4.25 17.62 -16.05
N LEU A 14 -3.82 17.36 -14.82
CA LEU A 14 -3.20 18.36 -13.96
C LEU A 14 -1.87 18.87 -14.53
N SER A 15 -1.65 20.19 -14.50
CA SER A 15 -0.39 20.84 -14.87
C SER A 15 0.58 21.02 -13.69
N VAL A 16 0.06 21.07 -12.45
CA VAL A 16 0.86 21.17 -11.22
C VAL A 16 0.08 20.58 -10.05
N ILE A 17 0.78 20.00 -9.06
CA ILE A 17 0.20 19.63 -7.76
C ILE A 17 0.88 20.46 -6.66
N TYR A 18 0.08 21.11 -5.82
CA TYR A 18 0.53 21.77 -4.59
C TYR A 18 0.18 20.88 -3.39
N PRO A 19 1.13 20.03 -2.92
CA PRO A 19 0.86 19.11 -1.82
C PRO A 19 0.79 19.85 -0.47
N GLY A 20 0.17 19.20 0.52
CA GLY A 20 0.16 19.73 1.90
C GLY A 20 1.55 19.83 2.54
N HIS A 21 2.52 19.07 2.05
CA HIS A 21 3.91 19.10 2.48
C HIS A 21 4.86 18.93 1.29
N GLY A 22 6.04 19.56 1.37
CA GLY A 22 7.06 19.51 0.32
C GLY A 22 6.86 20.58 -0.76
N ALA A 23 7.66 20.49 -1.82
CA ALA A 23 7.62 21.42 -2.93
C ALA A 23 6.45 21.13 -3.89
N ALA A 24 6.11 22.12 -4.72
CA ALA A 24 5.18 21.90 -5.82
C ALA A 24 5.72 20.86 -6.82
N ILE A 25 4.84 20.04 -7.36
CA ILE A 25 5.16 18.99 -8.33
C ILE A 25 4.81 19.50 -9.73
N GLY A 26 5.84 19.76 -10.54
CA GLY A 26 5.69 20.24 -11.92
C GLY A 26 5.39 19.14 -12.96
N GLU A 27 5.53 17.87 -12.58
CA GLU A 27 5.20 16.70 -13.43
C GLU A 27 4.13 15.82 -12.75
N PRO A 28 2.86 16.27 -12.67
CA PRO A 28 1.81 15.57 -11.93
C PRO A 28 1.55 14.14 -12.39
N ALA A 29 1.50 13.91 -13.71
CA ALA A 29 1.21 12.60 -14.28
C ALA A 29 2.26 11.57 -13.86
N ALA A 30 3.54 11.90 -14.07
CA ALA A 30 4.65 11.05 -13.67
C ALA A 30 4.64 10.75 -12.16
N LYS A 31 4.32 11.75 -11.32
CA LYS A 31 4.27 11.56 -9.86
C LYS A 31 3.11 10.67 -9.41
N LEU A 32 1.94 10.82 -10.04
CA LEU A 32 0.78 9.96 -9.76
C LEU A 32 1.04 8.52 -10.21
N GLU A 33 1.63 8.33 -11.38
CA GLU A 33 2.05 7.01 -11.89
C GLU A 33 3.07 6.34 -10.96
N GLU A 34 4.08 7.09 -10.49
CA GLU A 34 5.04 6.62 -9.48
C GLU A 34 4.33 6.12 -8.21
N TYR A 35 3.34 6.87 -7.72
CA TYR A 35 2.61 6.51 -6.50
C TYR A 35 1.72 5.28 -6.69
N ILE A 36 1.07 5.16 -7.84
CA ILE A 36 0.27 3.99 -8.20
C ILE A 36 1.19 2.76 -8.29
N ALA A 37 2.29 2.86 -9.03
CA ALA A 37 3.25 1.77 -9.21
C ALA A 37 3.83 1.31 -7.87
N HIS A 38 4.30 2.23 -7.03
CA HIS A 38 4.83 1.90 -5.70
C HIS A 38 3.77 1.21 -4.83
N ARG A 39 2.50 1.65 -4.89
CA ARG A 39 1.43 1.01 -4.13
C ARG A 39 1.12 -0.40 -4.66
N MET A 40 1.10 -0.60 -5.98
CA MET A 40 0.90 -1.92 -6.56
C MET A 40 2.04 -2.89 -6.24
N GLU A 41 3.30 -2.43 -6.30
CA GLU A 41 4.47 -3.20 -5.89
C GLU A 41 4.36 -3.63 -4.42
N ARG A 42 3.99 -2.70 -3.54
CA ARG A 42 3.82 -3.01 -2.12
C ARG A 42 2.71 -4.05 -1.89
N GLU A 43 1.62 -3.99 -2.64
CA GLU A 43 0.56 -5.00 -2.56
C GLU A 43 1.06 -6.39 -2.96
N GLN A 44 1.88 -6.47 -4.03
CA GLN A 44 2.50 -7.73 -4.45
C GLN A 44 3.42 -8.29 -3.36
N GLN A 45 4.22 -7.44 -2.70
CA GLN A 45 5.07 -7.84 -1.58
C GLN A 45 4.24 -8.38 -0.40
N VAL A 46 3.09 -7.77 -0.08
CA VAL A 46 2.17 -8.25 0.95
C VAL A 46 1.59 -9.62 0.60
N LEU A 47 1.18 -9.84 -0.65
CA LEU A 47 0.67 -11.13 -1.12
C LEU A 47 1.75 -12.22 -1.10
N ALA A 48 2.98 -11.87 -1.49
CA ALA A 48 4.13 -12.76 -1.42
C ALA A 48 4.45 -13.15 0.04
N ALA A 49 4.39 -12.20 0.97
CA ALA A 49 4.57 -12.47 2.40
C ALA A 49 3.51 -13.43 2.95
N LEU A 50 2.24 -13.26 2.56
CA LEU A 50 1.16 -14.19 2.93
C LEU A 50 1.39 -15.60 2.38
N THR A 51 1.96 -15.71 1.19
CA THR A 51 2.31 -17.01 0.59
C THR A 51 3.48 -17.68 1.31
N ALA A 52 4.31 -16.89 2.01
CA ALA A 52 5.40 -17.34 2.86
C ALA A 52 4.99 -17.48 4.35
N ASP A 53 3.70 -17.72 4.61
CA ASP A 53 3.12 -17.94 5.94
C ASP A 53 3.22 -16.75 6.93
N ALA A 54 3.52 -15.54 6.45
CA ALA A 54 3.39 -14.33 7.26
C ALA A 54 1.94 -13.86 7.25
N ASP A 55 1.14 -14.30 8.23
CA ASP A 55 -0.30 -14.09 8.27
C ASP A 55 -0.78 -12.99 9.23
N THR A 56 0.14 -12.29 9.88
CA THR A 56 -0.16 -11.13 10.74
C THR A 56 0.46 -9.85 10.18
N PRO A 57 -0.11 -8.65 10.45
CA PRO A 57 0.46 -7.38 9.99
C PRO A 57 1.91 -7.17 10.42
N ALA A 58 2.26 -7.58 11.65
CA ALA A 58 3.61 -7.46 12.18
C ALA A 58 4.61 -8.40 11.47
N ALA A 59 4.19 -9.63 11.16
CA ALA A 59 5.00 -10.59 10.42
C ALA A 59 5.20 -10.14 8.96
N ILE A 60 4.13 -9.67 8.31
CA ILE A 60 4.19 -9.13 6.94
C ILE A 60 5.11 -7.91 6.92
N ARG A 61 4.97 -6.97 7.87
CA ARG A 61 5.88 -5.82 7.96
C ARG A 61 7.33 -6.26 8.06
N ALA A 62 7.64 -7.26 8.90
CA ALA A 62 9.00 -7.74 9.09
C ALA A 62 9.64 -8.25 7.78
N LEU A 63 8.86 -8.87 6.89
CA LEU A 63 9.34 -9.31 5.57
C LEU A 63 9.38 -8.17 4.53
N VAL A 64 8.37 -7.30 4.54
CA VAL A 64 8.16 -6.28 3.50
C VAL A 64 9.00 -5.01 3.75
N TYR A 65 9.39 -4.75 5.00
CA TYR A 65 10.18 -3.60 5.42
C TYR A 65 11.42 -4.04 6.21
N GLU A 66 12.20 -4.96 5.63
CA GLU A 66 13.46 -5.42 6.22
C GLU A 66 14.43 -4.24 6.48
N GLY A 67 15.07 -4.23 7.65
CA GLY A 67 16.03 -3.20 8.03
C GLY A 67 15.43 -1.82 8.33
N LEU A 68 14.10 -1.69 8.38
CA LEU A 68 13.43 -0.43 8.71
C LEU A 68 13.71 -0.01 10.16
N ASP A 69 14.02 1.28 10.36
CA ASP A 69 14.18 1.88 11.70
C ASP A 69 12.96 1.56 12.59
N PRO A 70 13.15 1.05 13.82
CA PRO A 70 12.07 0.75 14.76
C PRO A 70 11.04 1.86 14.96
N ARG A 71 11.45 3.13 14.84
CA ARG A 71 10.55 4.29 14.96
C ARG A 71 9.51 4.37 13.85
N LEU A 72 9.78 3.76 12.71
CA LEU A 72 8.89 3.74 11.53
C LEU A 72 8.01 2.49 11.48
N HIS A 73 8.17 1.55 12.42
CA HIS A 73 7.45 0.27 12.40
C HIS A 73 5.94 0.44 12.44
N LEU A 74 5.42 1.34 13.28
CA LEU A 74 3.98 1.61 13.37
C LEU A 74 3.40 2.16 12.07
N ALA A 75 4.13 3.06 11.41
CA ALA A 75 3.71 3.63 10.13
C ALA A 75 3.72 2.54 9.02
N ALA A 76 4.73 1.68 9.03
CA ALA A 76 4.83 0.56 8.08
C ALA A 76 3.72 -0.48 8.30
N GLU A 77 3.41 -0.85 9.55
CA GLU A 77 2.25 -1.72 9.84
C GLU A 77 0.94 -1.09 9.39
N GLY A 78 0.76 0.23 9.59
CA GLY A 78 -0.40 0.95 9.06
C GLY A 78 -0.53 0.83 7.54
N SER A 79 0.58 0.90 6.81
CA SER A 79 0.60 0.70 5.36
C SER A 79 0.19 -0.73 4.98
N VAL A 80 0.71 -1.74 5.69
CA VAL A 80 0.36 -3.17 5.52
C VAL A 80 -1.13 -3.39 5.77
N LEU A 81 -1.65 -2.88 6.89
CA LEU A 81 -3.07 -2.97 7.24
C LEU A 81 -3.97 -2.36 6.16
N ALA A 82 -3.58 -1.22 5.59
CA ALA A 82 -4.34 -0.61 4.50
C ALA A 82 -4.33 -1.46 3.22
N HIS A 83 -3.29 -2.25 2.96
CA HIS A 83 -3.30 -3.23 1.86
C HIS A 83 -4.18 -4.43 2.17
N LEU A 84 -4.05 -4.99 3.37
CA LEU A 84 -4.87 -6.12 3.81
C LEU A 84 -6.36 -5.78 3.77
N ALA A 85 -6.75 -4.62 4.30
CA ALA A 85 -8.14 -4.14 4.26
C ALA A 85 -8.66 -4.04 2.82
N LYS A 86 -7.89 -3.43 1.90
CA LYS A 86 -8.26 -3.37 0.48
C LYS A 86 -8.46 -4.78 -0.10
N LEU A 87 -7.55 -5.71 0.16
CA LEU A 87 -7.62 -7.06 -0.40
C LEU A 87 -8.79 -7.87 0.18
N VAL A 88 -9.17 -7.62 1.44
CA VAL A 88 -10.39 -8.17 2.05
C VAL A 88 -11.63 -7.58 1.38
N ASP A 89 -11.69 -6.26 1.18
CA ASP A 89 -12.80 -5.59 0.48
C ASP A 89 -12.97 -6.11 -0.97
N GLU A 90 -11.86 -6.50 -1.61
CA GLU A 90 -11.84 -7.12 -2.95
C GLU A 90 -12.19 -8.62 -2.94
N GLY A 91 -12.44 -9.21 -1.78
CA GLY A 91 -12.73 -10.64 -1.63
C GLY A 91 -11.54 -11.55 -1.90
N ARG A 92 -10.32 -11.01 -1.93
CA ARG A 92 -9.07 -11.76 -2.19
C ARG A 92 -8.47 -12.35 -0.93
N LEU A 93 -8.80 -11.80 0.23
CA LEU A 93 -8.39 -12.31 1.54
C LEU A 93 -9.59 -12.54 2.45
N ILE A 94 -9.44 -13.46 3.39
CA ILE A 94 -10.31 -13.65 4.54
C ILE A 94 -9.57 -13.34 5.84
N VAL A 95 -10.31 -12.93 6.87
CA VAL A 95 -9.79 -12.65 8.21
C VAL A 95 -10.22 -13.74 9.17
N GLU A 96 -9.25 -14.34 9.87
CA GLU A 96 -9.45 -15.38 10.88
C GLU A 96 -8.82 -14.94 12.22
N GLY A 97 -9.63 -14.30 13.07
CA GLY A 97 -9.12 -13.68 14.29
C GLY A 97 -8.18 -12.52 13.94
N GLU A 98 -6.90 -12.65 14.31
CA GLU A 98 -5.86 -11.65 14.00
C GLU A 98 -5.04 -11.99 12.74
N ARG A 99 -5.39 -13.08 12.05
CA ARG A 99 -4.66 -13.61 10.89
C ARG A 99 -5.40 -13.34 9.57
N TYR A 100 -4.63 -13.22 8.49
CA TYR A 100 -5.12 -13.03 7.13
C TYR A 100 -4.73 -14.22 6.26
N ARG A 101 -5.63 -14.67 5.39
CA ARG A 101 -5.36 -15.75 4.42
C ARG A 101 -5.91 -15.41 3.05
N LEU A 102 -5.30 -16.00 2.01
CA LEU A 102 -5.85 -15.96 0.65
C LEU A 102 -7.25 -16.60 0.65
N ALA A 103 -8.20 -15.92 0.02
CA ALA A 103 -9.50 -16.51 -0.28
C ALA A 103 -9.29 -17.66 -1.28
N GLY A 104 -9.90 -18.81 -1.00
CA GLY A 104 -9.84 -20.01 -1.84
C GLY A 104 -10.73 -19.94 -3.07
#